data_AF-A0A0V1G8J7-F1
#
_entry.id   AF-A0A0V1G8J7-F1
#
_cell.length_a   1.000
_cell.length_b   1.000
_cell.length_c   1.000
_cell.angle_alpha   90.00
_cell.angle_beta   90.00
_cell.angle_gamma   90.00
#
_symmetry.space_group_name_H-M   'P 1'
#
loop_
_entity.id
_entity.type
_entity.pdbx_description
1 polymer ?
#
loop_
_entity_poly.entity_id
_entity_poly.type
_entity_poly.pdbx_seq_one_letter_code
_entity_poly.pdbx_strand_id
1 'polypeptide(L)'
;MSKKNTNVLVLSMMHSDTQVSDGKGSKPDITLHYNNTEGGVENLDKMTSTPTYNAYVLWTWNMEYRFQEGLFLEDLVNAELSQK
;
A
#
# COMPACT_ATOMS: atom_id res chain seq x y z
N MET A 1 -5.13 11.96 -20.26
CA MET A 1 -5.17 12.43 -21.67
C MET A 1 -4.44 11.36 -22.47
N SER A 2 -5.07 10.69 -23.44
CA SER A 2 -4.39 9.64 -24.20
C SER A 2 -3.29 10.25 -25.06
N LYS A 3 -2.14 9.57 -25.13
CA LYS A 3 -1.00 10.02 -25.94
C LYS A 3 -1.19 9.53 -27.37
N LYS A 4 -0.76 10.32 -28.37
CA LYS A 4 -0.79 9.90 -29.77
C LYS A 4 -0.05 8.57 -29.94
N ASN A 5 -0.63 7.66 -30.73
CA ASN A 5 -0.13 6.30 -31.00
C ASN A 5 -0.10 5.37 -29.78
N THR A 6 -0.99 5.57 -28.80
CA THR A 6 -1.16 4.67 -27.66
C THR A 6 -2.64 4.28 -27.56
N ASN A 7 -2.90 2.97 -27.51
CA ASN A 7 -4.23 2.42 -27.32
C ASN A 7 -4.34 1.82 -25.92
N VAL A 8 -5.53 1.88 -25.33
CA VAL A 8 -5.85 1.28 -24.03
C VAL A 8 -7.07 0.40 -24.21
N LEU A 9 -6.97 -0.86 -23.78
CA LEU A 9 -8.07 -1.82 -23.78
C LEU A 9 -8.51 -2.05 -22.33
N VAL A 10 -9.80 -1.86 -22.05
CA VAL A 10 -10.40 -2.11 -20.73
C VAL A 10 -11.58 -3.06 -20.93
N LEU A 11 -11.60 -4.16 -20.18
CA LEU A 11 -12.65 -5.17 -20.21
C LEU A 11 -13.45 -5.08 -18.91
N SER A 12 -14.78 -5.10 -19.01
CA SER A 12 -15.68 -5.18 -17.86
C SER A 12 -16.77 -6.17 -18.16
N MET A 13 -17.08 -7.02 -17.17
CA MET A 13 -18.26 -7.89 -17.20
C MET A 13 -19.47 -7.25 -16.49
N MET A 14 -19.28 -6.09 -15.85
CA MET A 14 -20.29 -5.37 -15.08
C MET A 14 -21.07 -4.38 -15.95
N HIS A 15 -20.41 -3.73 -16.90
CA HIS A 15 -21.02 -2.77 -17.81
C HIS A 15 -21.46 -3.47 -19.09
N SER A 16 -22.74 -3.32 -19.45
CA SER A 16 -23.32 -3.91 -20.68
C SER A 16 -23.52 -2.86 -21.79
N ASP A 17 -23.24 -1.60 -21.46
CA ASP A 17 -23.54 -0.42 -22.23
C ASP A 17 -22.26 0.34 -22.61
N THR A 18 -22.31 1.02 -23.76
CA THR A 18 -21.17 1.74 -24.36
C THR A 18 -21.19 3.24 -24.01
N GLN A 19 -21.69 3.60 -22.82
CA GLN A 19 -21.82 5.00 -22.40
C GLN A 19 -20.46 5.71 -22.32
N VAL A 20 -20.47 6.96 -22.74
CA VAL A 20 -19.31 7.85 -22.80
C VAL A 20 -19.65 9.12 -22.03
N SER A 21 -18.78 9.48 -21.09
CA SER A 21 -18.95 10.70 -20.28
C SER A 21 -19.05 11.98 -21.12
N ASP A 22 -19.97 12.88 -20.74
CA ASP A 22 -20.17 14.20 -21.37
C ASP A 22 -19.05 15.22 -21.05
N GLY A 23 -18.03 14.82 -20.29
CA GLY A 23 -16.93 15.66 -19.83
C GLY A 23 -15.84 15.90 -20.89
N LYS A 24 -14.92 16.82 -20.57
CA LYS A 24 -13.78 17.17 -21.44
C LYS A 24 -12.89 15.95 -21.68
N GLY A 25 -12.98 15.38 -22.89
CA GLY A 25 -12.19 14.23 -23.33
C GLY A 25 -13.01 12.96 -23.60
N SER A 26 -14.35 13.00 -23.42
CA SER A 26 -15.33 11.97 -23.84
C SER A 26 -14.80 10.55 -23.69
N LYS A 27 -14.38 10.22 -22.47
CA LYS A 27 -13.85 8.89 -22.16
C LYS A 27 -15.02 7.93 -21.91
N PRO A 28 -14.91 6.66 -22.32
CA PRO A 28 -15.87 5.62 -21.92
C PRO A 28 -15.98 5.54 -20.40
N ASP A 29 -17.20 5.39 -19.87
CA ASP A 29 -17.45 5.39 -18.42
C ASP A 29 -16.77 4.21 -17.73
N ILE A 30 -16.68 3.07 -18.42
CA ILE A 30 -15.89 1.90 -18.02
C ILE A 30 -14.42 2.26 -17.70
N THR A 31 -13.81 3.16 -18.47
CA THR A 31 -12.42 3.60 -18.22
C THR A 31 -12.35 4.51 -17.00
N LEU A 32 -13.35 5.37 -16.78
CA LEU A 32 -13.41 6.22 -15.59
C LEU A 32 -13.60 5.39 -14.32
N HIS A 33 -14.52 4.42 -14.36
CA HIS A 33 -14.77 3.50 -13.25
C HIS A 33 -13.52 2.70 -12.89
N TYR A 34 -12.84 2.12 -13.90
CA TYR A 34 -11.60 1.37 -13.68
C TYR A 34 -10.51 2.22 -12.99
N ASN A 35 -10.22 3.43 -13.51
CA ASN A 35 -9.20 4.32 -12.93
C ASN A 35 -9.49 4.69 -11.47
N ASN A 36 -10.76 4.81 -11.07
CA ASN A 36 -11.13 5.11 -9.69
C ASN A 36 -10.87 3.93 -8.73
N THR A 37 -10.87 2.70 -9.25
CA THR A 37 -10.70 1.48 -8.45
C THR A 37 -9.31 0.88 -8.52
N GLU A 38 -8.52 1.23 -9.55
CA GLU A 38 -7.17 0.69 -9.80
C GLU A 38 -6.17 1.01 -8.67
N GLY A 39 -6.36 2.15 -7.98
CA GLY A 39 -5.42 2.62 -6.95
C GLY A 39 -5.48 1.90 -5.60
N GLY A 40 -6.39 0.95 -5.39
CA GLY A 40 -6.61 0.33 -4.06
C GLY A 40 -5.36 -0.35 -3.49
N VAL A 41 -4.66 -1.15 -4.32
CA VAL A 41 -3.46 -1.88 -3.90
C VAL A 41 -2.25 -0.96 -3.79
N GLU A 42 -2.06 -0.04 -4.74
CA GLU A 42 -0.95 0.93 -4.71
C GLU A 42 -1.04 1.88 -3.51
N ASN A 43 -2.25 2.29 -3.14
CA ASN A 43 -2.45 3.14 -1.98
C ASN A 43 -2.12 2.40 -0.68
N LEU A 44 -2.49 1.12 -0.57
CA LEU A 44 -2.11 0.29 0.57
C LEU A 44 -0.59 0.10 0.63
N ASP A 45 0.04 -0.22 -0.50
CA ASP A 45 1.48 -0.42 -0.59
C ASP A 45 2.26 0.84 -0.20
N LYS A 46 1.80 2.03 -0.60
CA LYS A 46 2.37 3.31 -0.16
C LYS A 46 2.27 3.50 1.35
N MET A 47 1.16 3.10 1.97
CA MET A 47 0.97 3.19 3.42
C MET A 47 1.87 2.21 4.16
N THR A 48 2.00 0.97 3.68
CA THR A 48 2.87 -0.05 4.29
C THR A 48 4.35 0.23 4.04
N SER A 49 4.68 0.91 2.94
CA SER A 49 6.04 1.35 2.63
C SER A 49 6.49 2.55 3.48
N THR A 50 5.62 3.11 4.32
CA THR A 50 6.02 4.18 5.22
C THR A 50 7.11 3.70 6.18
N PRO A 51 8.21 4.46 6.36
CA PRO A 51 9.31 4.07 7.24
C PRO A 51 8.86 3.74 8.66
N THR A 52 7.81 4.42 9.13
CA THR A 52 7.19 4.22 10.43
C THR A 52 6.55 2.83 10.56
N TYR A 53 5.76 2.40 9.57
CA TYR A 53 5.17 1.06 9.56
C TYR A 53 6.25 -0.02 9.54
N ASN A 54 7.26 0.13 8.69
CA ASN A 54 8.39 -0.80 8.62
C ASN A 54 9.20 -0.85 9.92
N ALA A 55 9.45 0.29 10.56
CA ALA A 55 10.12 0.34 11.85
C ALA A 55 9.32 -0.36 12.95
N TYR A 56 7.99 -0.17 13.00
CA TYR A 56 7.13 -0.88 13.94
C TYR A 56 7.16 -2.38 13.72
N VAL A 57 7.01 -2.83 12.47
CA VAL A 57 7.08 -4.26 12.12
C VAL A 57 8.44 -4.82 12.57
N LEU A 58 9.56 -4.22 12.14
CA LEU A 58 10.89 -4.66 12.52
C LEU A 58 11.12 -4.65 14.05
N TRP A 59 10.61 -3.64 14.76
CA TRP A 59 10.71 -3.58 16.22
C TRP A 59 9.93 -4.72 16.88
N THR A 60 8.70 -4.99 16.43
CA THR A 60 7.89 -6.10 16.96
C THR A 60 8.53 -7.47 16.72
N TRP A 61 9.09 -7.70 15.52
CA TRP A 61 9.82 -8.93 15.22
C TRP A 61 11.09 -9.08 16.06
N ASN A 62 11.84 -7.99 16.26
CA ASN A 62 13.03 -8.02 17.11
C ASN A 62 12.68 -8.27 18.59
N MET A 63 11.61 -7.68 19.10
CA MET A 63 11.14 -7.91 20.47
C MET A 63 10.72 -9.36 20.67
N GLU A 64 9.97 -9.93 19.75
CA GLU A 64 9.57 -11.35 19.79
C GLU A 64 10.79 -12.27 19.72
N TYR A 65 11.72 -12.01 18.79
CA TYR A 65 12.96 -12.78 18.68
C TYR A 65 13.78 -12.76 19.98
N ARG A 66 13.94 -11.59 20.61
CA ARG A 66 14.66 -11.45 21.88
C ARG A 66 13.92 -12.06 23.08
N PHE A 67 12.60 -12.18 23.01
CA PHE A 67 11.82 -12.91 23.99
C PHE A 67 12.05 -14.43 23.89
N GLN A 68 12.05 -14.98 22.67
CA GLN A 68 12.30 -16.42 22.43
C GLN A 68 13.72 -16.85 22.83
N GLU A 69 14.72 -15.99 22.62
CA GLU A 69 16.13 -16.25 22.97
C GLU A 69 16.47 -15.95 24.44
N GLY A 70 15.51 -15.47 25.25
CA GLY A 70 15.73 -15.12 26.66
C GLY A 70 16.62 -13.89 26.90
N LEU A 71 17.00 -13.17 25.85
CA LEU A 71 17.90 -11.99 25.90
C LEU A 71 17.26 -10.75 26.55
N PHE A 72 15.94 -10.76 26.71
CA PHE A 72 15.18 -9.65 27.31
C PHE A 72 15.61 -9.30 28.74
N LEU A 73 15.95 -10.30 29.56
CA LEU A 73 16.36 -10.08 30.95
C LEU A 73 17.76 -9.48 31.05
N GLU A 74 18.68 -9.88 30.15
CA GLU A 74 20.04 -9.33 30.11
C GLU A 74 20.03 -7.86 29.71
N ASP A 75 19.22 -7.48 28.72
CA ASP A 75 19.05 -6.09 28.29
C ASP A 75 18.46 -5.21 29.40
N LEU A 76 17.47 -5.71 30.15
CA LEU A 76 16.86 -5.02 31.29
C LEU A 76 17.89 -4.77 32.40
N VAL A 77 18.68 -5.79 32.73
CA VAL A 77 19.75 -5.68 33.73
C VAL A 77 20.82 -4.69 33.28
N ASN A 78 21.24 -4.74 32.02
CA ASN A 78 22.25 -3.84 31.47
C ASN A 78 21.76 -2.38 31.40
N ALA A 79 20.49 -2.16 31.08
CA ALA A 79 19.88 -0.83 31.09
C ALA A 79 19.82 -0.24 32.51
N GLU A 80 19.46 -1.06 33.51
CA GLU A 80 19.40 -0.65 34.91
C GLU A 80 20.79 -0.35 35.49
N LEU A 81 21.80 -1.14 35.09
CA LEU A 81 23.20 -0.90 35.46
C LEU A 81 23.77 0.35 34.80
N SER A 82 23.33 0.70 33.59
CA SER A 82 23.76 1.92 32.89
C SER A 82 23.18 3.21 33.49
N GLN A 83 22.17 3.12 34.36
CA GLN A 83 21.57 4.27 35.06
C GLN A 83 22.27 4.61 36.39
N LYS A 84 23.24 3.79 36.83
CA LYS A 84 24.05 3.98 38.05
C LYS A 84 25.41 4.59 37.74
#